data_AF-A0A2U3P2V9-F1
#
_entry.id   AF-A0A2U3P2V9-F1
#
_cell.length_a   1.000
_cell.length_b   1.000
_cell.length_c   1.000
_cell.angle_alpha   90.00
_cell.angle_beta   90.00
_cell.angle_gamma   90.00
#
_symmetry.space_group_name_H-M   'P 1'
#
loop_
_entity.id
_entity.type
_entity.pdbx_description
1 polymer ?
#
loop_
_entity_poly.entity_id
_entity_poly.type
_entity_poly.pdbx_seq_one_letter_code
_entity_poly.pdbx_strand_id
1 'polypeptide(L)'
;VAQHDYREYGAIFAGGSLGALARAALATFVPSDAASWPWATFTVNIMGAFLVGYFTTRLLERLPLSSYRRPLLGTGFCGGLTTFSTMQVETLKMIEHGHWTLAAGYALTSIVLGLLAVHLATALVRRARVRS
;
A
#
# COMPACT_ATOMS: atom_id res chain seq x y z
N VAL A 1 8.24 30.90 -10.60
CA VAL A 1 8.45 30.10 -9.37
C VAL A 1 7.15 29.38 -9.08
N ALA A 2 7.11 28.06 -9.21
CA ALA A 2 5.91 27.28 -8.89
C ALA A 2 5.55 27.52 -7.42
N GLN A 3 4.34 28.04 -7.16
CA GLN A 3 3.87 28.25 -5.79
C GLN A 3 3.83 26.89 -5.10
N HIS A 4 4.64 26.72 -4.06
CA HIS A 4 4.60 25.52 -3.22
C HIS A 4 3.27 25.53 -2.46
N ASP A 5 2.37 24.63 -2.83
CA ASP A 5 1.09 24.51 -2.13
C ASP A 5 1.29 23.75 -0.82
N TYR A 6 1.52 24.48 0.28
CA TYR A 6 1.69 23.90 1.62
C TYR A 6 0.52 23.01 2.04
N ARG A 7 -0.68 23.20 1.47
CA ARG A 7 -1.84 22.36 1.77
C ARG A 7 -1.70 20.97 1.19
N GLU A 8 -1.00 20.82 0.06
CA GLU A 8 -0.66 19.51 -0.50
C GLU A 8 0.26 18.74 0.45
N TYR A 9 1.31 19.37 0.98
CA TYR A 9 2.17 18.74 1.99
C TYR A 9 1.40 18.38 3.26
N GLY A 10 0.50 19.25 3.73
CA GLY A 10 -0.39 18.95 4.86
C GLY A 10 -1.28 17.73 4.61
N ALA A 11 -1.81 17.59 3.38
CA ALA A 11 -2.60 16.44 2.97
C ALA A 11 -1.78 15.14 2.93
N ILE A 12 -0.55 15.18 2.39
CA ILE A 12 0.37 14.04 2.38
C ILE A 12 0.71 13.63 3.82
N PHE A 13 1.04 14.61 4.68
CA PHE A 13 1.37 14.36 6.08
C PHE A 13 0.21 13.68 6.81
N ALA A 14 -0.99 14.24 6.76
CA ALA A 14 -2.15 13.69 7.43
C ALA A 14 -2.48 12.26 6.95
N GLY A 15 -2.47 12.03 5.63
CA GLY A 15 -2.67 10.70 5.07
C GLY A 15 -1.57 9.73 5.50
N GLY A 16 -0.31 10.13 5.39
CA GLY A 16 0.86 9.32 5.72
C GLY A 16 0.89 8.89 7.18
N SER A 17 0.62 9.82 8.10
CA SER A 17 0.50 9.52 9.53
C SER A 17 -0.59 8.48 9.79
N LEU A 18 -1.79 8.65 9.20
CA LEU A 18 -2.89 7.70 9.36
C LEU A 18 -2.53 6.30 8.81
N GLY A 19 -1.95 6.23 7.61
CA GLY A 19 -1.53 4.97 7.00
C GLY A 19 -0.46 4.25 7.83
N ALA A 20 0.56 4.98 8.27
CA ALA A 20 1.65 4.45 9.09
C ALA A 20 1.16 3.96 10.46
N LEU A 21 0.26 4.70 11.11
CA LEU A 21 -0.36 4.30 12.38
C LEU A 21 -1.24 3.06 12.21
N ALA A 22 -2.04 2.98 11.15
CA ALA A 22 -2.85 1.79 10.86
C ALA A 22 -1.97 0.54 10.64
N ARG A 23 -0.87 0.68 9.89
CA ARG A 23 0.11 -0.39 9.72
C ARG A 23 0.75 -0.79 11.05
N ALA A 24 1.19 0.18 11.85
CA ALA A 24 1.81 -0.07 13.15
C ALA A 24 0.84 -0.79 14.09
N ALA A 25 -0.42 -0.35 14.14
CA ALA A 25 -1.47 -0.99 14.94
C ALA A 25 -1.72 -2.44 14.49
N LEU A 26 -1.79 -2.72 13.19
CA LEU A 26 -1.95 -4.11 12.74
C LEU A 26 -0.76 -4.99 13.15
N ALA A 27 0.45 -4.46 13.07
CA ALA A 27 1.66 -5.16 13.50
C ALA A 27 1.68 -5.49 15.00
N THR A 28 0.97 -4.75 15.86
CA THR A 28 0.88 -5.09 17.29
C THR A 28 -0.03 -6.28 17.58
N PHE A 29 -1.00 -6.56 16.73
CA PHE A 29 -1.94 -7.67 16.93
C PHE A 29 -1.50 -8.98 16.27
N VAL A 30 -0.56 -8.91 15.32
CA VAL A 30 -0.12 -10.04 14.52
C VAL A 30 1.40 -10.18 14.68
N PRO A 31 1.85 -11.03 15.62
CA PRO A 31 3.28 -11.29 15.81
C PRO A 31 3.91 -11.80 14.52
N SER A 32 5.15 -11.40 14.26
CA SER A 32 5.97 -11.98 13.19
C SER A 32 7.27 -12.53 13.78
N ASP A 33 7.64 -13.71 13.32
CA ASP A 33 8.96 -14.31 13.57
C ASP A 33 9.60 -14.69 12.22
N ALA A 34 10.90 -14.99 12.22
CA ALA A 34 11.62 -15.31 10.99
C ALA A 34 11.22 -16.67 10.37
N ALA A 35 10.52 -17.51 11.13
CA ALA A 35 10.08 -18.84 10.70
C ALA A 35 8.62 -18.86 10.20
N SER A 36 7.93 -17.72 10.23
CA SER A 36 6.51 -17.58 9.93
C SER A 36 6.24 -16.50 8.89
N TRP A 37 5.06 -16.58 8.30
CA TRP A 37 4.63 -15.60 7.31
C TRP A 37 4.28 -14.26 7.99
N PRO A 38 4.85 -13.13 7.54
CA PRO A 38 4.60 -11.82 8.15
C PRO A 38 3.26 -11.25 7.70
N TRP A 39 2.18 -11.79 8.28
CA TRP A 39 0.80 -11.50 7.90
C TRP A 39 0.42 -10.02 8.03
N ALA A 40 0.98 -9.29 9.01
CA ALA A 40 0.73 -7.85 9.14
C ALA A 40 1.23 -7.09 7.91
N THR A 41 2.54 -7.19 7.62
CA THR A 41 3.20 -6.51 6.50
C THR A 41 2.60 -6.94 5.16
N PHE A 42 2.36 -8.24 4.99
CA PHE A 42 1.72 -8.77 3.79
C PHE A 42 0.34 -8.14 3.57
N THR A 43 -0.52 -8.16 4.58
CA THR A 43 -1.91 -7.67 4.46
C THR A 43 -1.95 -6.18 4.15
N VAL A 44 -1.17 -5.34 4.85
CA VAL A 44 -1.17 -3.89 4.58
C VAL A 44 -0.66 -3.55 3.18
N ASN A 45 0.32 -4.31 2.67
CA ASN A 45 0.85 -4.13 1.32
C ASN A 45 -0.19 -4.48 0.26
N ILE A 46 -0.87 -5.62 0.40
CA ILE A 46 -1.92 -6.03 -0.56
C ILE A 46 -3.12 -5.07 -0.51
N MET A 47 -3.58 -4.70 0.69
CA MET A 47 -4.67 -3.75 0.88
C MET A 47 -4.31 -2.37 0.31
N GLY A 48 -3.11 -1.88 0.59
CA GLY A 48 -2.63 -0.61 0.05
C GLY A 48 -2.49 -0.63 -1.47
N ALA A 49 -1.99 -1.73 -2.06
CA ALA A 49 -1.93 -1.90 -3.51
C ALA A 49 -3.33 -1.88 -4.15
N PHE A 50 -4.30 -2.57 -3.56
CA PHE A 50 -5.71 -2.50 -4.00
C PHE A 50 -6.24 -1.05 -3.93
N LEU A 51 -6.01 -0.35 -2.82
CA LEU A 51 -6.45 1.03 -2.63
C LEU A 51 -5.80 1.99 -3.62
N VAL A 52 -4.51 1.83 -3.93
CA VAL A 52 -3.83 2.61 -4.99
C VAL A 52 -4.52 2.39 -6.33
N GLY A 53 -4.80 1.15 -6.73
CA GLY A 53 -5.51 0.87 -7.98
C GLY A 53 -6.91 1.49 -8.02
N TYR A 54 -7.64 1.40 -6.91
CA TYR A 54 -8.97 2.00 -6.76
C TYR A 54 -8.91 3.53 -6.85
N PHE A 55 -8.07 4.17 -6.05
CA PHE A 55 -7.96 5.62 -5.98
C PHE A 55 -7.41 6.21 -7.27
N THR A 56 -6.36 5.61 -7.85
CA THR A 56 -5.79 6.09 -9.11
C THR A 56 -6.87 6.08 -10.20
N THR A 57 -7.61 4.98 -10.36
CA THR A 57 -8.66 4.85 -11.38
C THR A 57 -9.90 5.72 -11.09
N ARG A 58 -10.29 5.87 -9.82
CA ARG A 58 -11.43 6.74 -9.44
C ARG A 58 -11.09 8.23 -9.54
N LEU A 59 -9.96 8.64 -8.98
CA LEU A 59 -9.56 10.04 -8.84
C LEU A 59 -9.05 10.62 -10.15
N LEU A 60 -8.38 9.84 -11.01
CA LEU A 60 -7.93 10.31 -12.33
C LEU A 60 -9.11 10.72 -13.23
N GLU A 61 -10.23 10.00 -13.15
CA GLU A 61 -11.36 10.19 -14.08
C GLU A 61 -12.51 11.06 -13.52
N ARG A 62 -12.52 11.47 -12.24
CA ARG A 62 -13.66 12.22 -11.65
C ARG A 62 -13.32 13.48 -10.85
N LEU A 63 -12.08 13.70 -10.43
CA LEU A 63 -11.75 14.86 -9.59
C LEU A 63 -10.86 15.84 -10.35
N PRO A 64 -11.15 17.16 -10.28
CA PRO A 64 -10.23 18.16 -10.80
C PRO A 64 -8.87 18.03 -10.12
N LEU A 65 -7.80 18.30 -10.88
CA LEU A 65 -6.40 18.23 -10.45
C LEU A 65 -6.14 19.05 -9.16
N SER A 66 -6.99 20.03 -8.86
CA SER A 66 -6.95 20.87 -7.65
C SER A 66 -7.40 20.18 -6.34
N SER A 67 -7.76 18.90 -6.37
CA SER A 67 -8.26 18.21 -5.16
C SER A 67 -7.12 17.57 -4.36
N TYR A 68 -6.87 18.10 -3.16
CA TYR A 68 -5.95 17.55 -2.14
C TYR A 68 -6.22 16.07 -1.77
N ARG A 69 -7.32 15.49 -2.25
CA ARG A 69 -7.65 14.06 -2.09
C ARG A 69 -6.62 13.13 -2.75
N ARG A 70 -6.04 13.51 -3.90
CA ARG A 70 -5.01 12.71 -4.57
C ARG A 70 -3.74 12.57 -3.71
N PRO A 71 -3.11 13.68 -3.28
CA PRO A 71 -1.94 13.60 -2.41
C PRO A 71 -2.26 12.98 -1.04
N LEU A 72 -3.45 13.24 -0.47
CA LEU A 72 -3.86 12.64 0.81
C LEU A 72 -3.99 11.12 0.74
N LEU A 73 -4.70 10.59 -0.26
CA LEU A 73 -5.03 9.17 -0.32
C LEU A 73 -3.94 8.34 -1.02
N GLY A 74 -3.36 8.86 -2.10
CA GLY A 74 -2.33 8.17 -2.87
C GLY A 74 -0.98 8.22 -2.16
N THR A 75 -0.32 9.37 -2.21
CA THR A 75 1.03 9.54 -1.63
C THR A 75 1.03 9.44 -0.12
N GLY A 76 0.05 10.05 0.55
CA GLY A 76 -0.09 10.02 2.01
C GLY A 76 -0.51 8.63 2.50
N PHE A 77 -1.81 8.34 2.49
CA PHE A 77 -2.38 7.16 3.15
C PHE A 77 -1.83 5.84 2.60
N CYS A 78 -1.93 5.60 1.29
CA CYS A 78 -1.40 4.35 0.73
C CYS A 78 0.13 4.26 0.87
N GLY A 79 0.85 5.37 0.74
CA GLY A 79 2.29 5.41 0.96
C GLY A 79 2.70 5.08 2.39
N GLY A 80 1.97 5.59 3.40
CA GLY A 80 2.22 5.28 4.81
C GLY A 80 1.78 3.89 5.23
N LEU A 81 0.68 3.39 4.65
CA LEU A 81 0.11 2.07 4.92
C LEU A 81 1.00 0.95 4.37
N THR A 82 1.52 1.11 3.15
CA THR A 82 2.41 0.11 2.54
C THR A 82 3.86 0.29 2.98
N THR A 83 4.66 -0.77 2.90
CA THR A 83 6.09 -0.74 3.23
C THR A 83 6.87 -1.81 2.47
N PHE A 84 7.73 -1.37 1.55
CA PHE A 84 8.66 -2.25 0.85
C PHE A 84 9.92 -2.53 1.69
N SER A 85 10.33 -1.57 2.53
CA SER A 85 11.52 -1.72 3.39
C SER A 85 11.31 -2.78 4.47
N THR A 86 10.13 -2.82 5.12
CA THR A 86 9.82 -3.86 6.11
C THR A 86 9.77 -5.24 5.47
N MET A 87 9.13 -5.38 4.30
CA MET A 87 9.09 -6.63 3.54
C MET A 87 10.50 -7.15 3.21
N GLN A 88 11.44 -6.27 2.82
CA GLN A 88 12.83 -6.64 2.58
C GLN A 88 13.55 -7.11 3.83
N VAL A 89 13.38 -6.41 4.96
CA VAL A 89 14.00 -6.81 6.24
C VAL A 89 13.45 -8.16 6.71
N GLU A 90 12.15 -8.41 6.58
CA GLU A 90 11.55 -9.71 6.91
C GLU A 90 12.09 -10.83 6.00
N THR A 91 12.19 -10.56 4.69
CA THR A 91 12.77 -11.51 3.73
C THR A 91 14.24 -11.83 4.05
N LEU A 92 15.03 -10.80 4.38
CA LEU A 92 16.42 -10.98 4.76
C LEU A 92 16.57 -11.79 6.06
N LYS A 93 15.73 -11.52 7.07
CA LYS A 93 15.72 -12.31 8.31
C LYS A 93 15.41 -13.78 8.04
N MET A 94 14.44 -14.09 7.18
CA MET A 94 14.14 -15.47 6.79
C MET A 94 15.36 -16.13 6.15
N ILE A 95 16.06 -15.42 5.26
CA ILE A 95 17.29 -15.88 4.60
C ILE A 95 18.39 -16.16 5.64
N GLU A 96 18.65 -15.24 6.56
CA GLU A 96 19.66 -15.38 7.61
C GLU A 96 19.41 -16.59 8.53
N HIS A 97 18.14 -16.95 8.74
CA HIS A 97 17.73 -18.12 9.51
C HIS A 97 17.62 -19.41 8.67
N GLY A 98 17.99 -19.36 7.39
CA GLY A 98 17.99 -20.51 6.47
C GLY A 98 16.62 -20.88 5.89
N HIS A 99 15.59 -20.05 6.07
CA HIS A 99 14.24 -20.26 5.56
C HIS A 99 14.06 -19.78 4.10
N TRP A 100 14.90 -20.27 3.20
CA TRP A 100 14.97 -19.83 1.79
C TRP A 100 13.65 -19.96 1.02
N THR A 101 12.94 -21.08 1.19
CA THR A 101 11.65 -21.32 0.51
C THR A 101 10.59 -20.32 0.98
N LEU A 102 10.54 -20.04 2.28
CA LEU A 102 9.62 -19.05 2.85
C LEU A 102 9.96 -17.65 2.34
N ALA A 103 11.24 -17.27 2.33
CA ALA A 103 11.71 -15.98 1.83
C ALA A 103 11.34 -15.77 0.35
N ALA A 104 11.64 -16.75 -0.51
CA ALA A 104 11.31 -16.70 -1.93
C ALA A 104 9.79 -16.66 -2.16
N GLY A 105 9.04 -17.48 -1.43
CA GLY A 105 7.58 -17.51 -1.48
C GLY A 105 6.96 -16.18 -1.05
N TYR A 106 7.47 -15.58 0.03
CA TYR A 106 7.01 -14.30 0.56
C TYR A 106 7.26 -13.15 -0.42
N ALA A 107 8.48 -13.05 -0.96
CA ALA A 107 8.83 -12.00 -1.92
C ALA A 107 8.00 -12.12 -3.21
N LEU A 108 7.92 -13.32 -3.81
CA LEU A 108 7.20 -13.54 -5.06
C LEU A 108 5.70 -13.28 -4.89
N THR A 109 5.11 -13.84 -3.84
CA THR A 109 3.66 -13.72 -3.58
C THR A 109 3.28 -12.27 -3.30
N SER A 110 4.10 -11.52 -2.55
CA SER A 110 3.86 -10.10 -2.27
C SER A 110 3.84 -9.25 -3.55
N ILE A 111 4.78 -9.49 -4.47
CA ILE A 111 4.84 -8.78 -5.76
C ILE A 111 3.65 -9.17 -6.65
N VAL A 112 3.45 -10.47 -6.86
CA VAL A 112 2.41 -10.98 -7.77
C VAL A 112 1.02 -10.58 -7.29
N LEU A 113 0.69 -10.83 -6.02
CA LEU A 113 -0.62 -10.47 -5.48
C LEU A 113 -0.80 -8.96 -5.35
N GLY A 114 0.27 -8.19 -5.10
CA GLY A 114 0.21 -6.73 -5.11
C GLY A 114 -0.19 -6.19 -6.48
N LEU A 115 0.44 -6.68 -7.56
CA LEU A 115 0.09 -6.31 -8.93
C LEU A 115 -1.33 -6.76 -9.29
N LEU A 116 -1.71 -7.99 -8.94
CA LEU A 116 -3.07 -8.49 -9.16
C LEU A 116 -4.10 -7.64 -8.41
N ALA A 117 -3.83 -7.22 -7.18
CA ALA A 117 -4.72 -6.36 -6.41
C ALA A 117 -4.95 -5.00 -7.10
N VAL A 118 -3.90 -4.37 -7.63
CA VAL A 118 -4.01 -3.13 -8.42
C VAL A 118 -4.85 -3.36 -9.67
N HIS A 119 -4.60 -4.44 -10.41
CA HIS A 119 -5.34 -4.79 -11.62
C HIS A 119 -6.83 -5.04 -11.33
N LEU A 120 -7.14 -5.83 -10.29
CA LEU A 120 -8.50 -6.12 -9.87
C LEU A 120 -9.25 -4.86 -9.45
N ALA A 121 -8.64 -4.00 -8.63
CA ALA A 121 -9.23 -2.73 -8.22
C ALA A 121 -9.56 -1.84 -9.43
N THR A 122 -8.63 -1.73 -10.37
CA THR A 122 -8.80 -0.97 -11.61
C THR A 122 -9.95 -1.53 -12.46
N ALA A 123 -10.00 -2.86 -12.64
CA ALA A 123 -11.05 -3.53 -13.40
C ALA A 123 -12.43 -3.36 -12.76
N LEU A 124 -12.53 -3.47 -11.43
CA LEU A 124 -13.77 -3.25 -10.68
C LEU A 124 -14.30 -1.83 -10.86
N VAL A 125 -13.43 -0.83 -10.72
CA VAL A 125 -13.81 0.58 -10.91
C VAL A 125 -14.29 0.84 -12.33
N ARG A 126 -13.62 0.28 -13.34
CA ARG A 126 -14.02 0.45 -14.75
C ARG A 126 -15.34 -0.26 -15.07
N ARG A 127 -15.55 -1.48 -14.59
CA ARG A 127 -16.81 -2.23 -14.81
C ARG A 127 -18.01 -1.55 -14.18
N ALA A 128 -17.86 -1.01 -12.97
CA ALA A 128 -18.92 -0.27 -12.29
C ALA A 128 -19.36 0.99 -13.07
N ARG A 129 -18.46 1.59 -13.87
CA ARG A 129 -18.76 2.74 -14.73
C ARG A 129 -19.57 2.39 -15.97
N VAL A 130 -19.36 1.22 -16.56
CA VAL A 130 -20.12 0.80 -17.76
C VAL A 130 -21.60 0.55 -17.43
N ARG A 131 -21.91 0.28 -16.15
CA ARG A 131 -23.27 -0.01 -15.67
C ARG A 131 -24.01 1.19 -15.09
N SER A 132 -23.38 2.37 -15.01
CA SER A 132 -23.93 3.60 -14.43
C SER A 132 -24.14 4.66 -15.49
#